data_AF-A0A7C5BDL7-F1
#
_entry.id   AF-A0A7C5BDL7-F1
#
_cell.length_a   1.000
_cell.length_b   1.000
_cell.length_c   1.000
_cell.angle_alpha   90.00
_cell.angle_beta   90.00
_cell.angle_gamma   90.00
#
_symmetry.space_group_name_H-M   'P 1'
#
loop_
_entity.id
_entity.type
_entity.pdbx_description
1 polymer ?
#
loop_
_entity_poly.entity_id
_entity_poly.type
_entity_poly.pdbx_seq_one_letter_code
_entity_poly.pdbx_strand_id
1 'polypeptide(L)'
;MLFYITLFAIFIYFKLARVYAKEEHLNNTIIISHVFVALSMLLLINYGMHSHSLITISVISFLFFIAAALLVTAVQLGIFIDGKPLIGIRTLLKYLPHMATVITLLSCIAALF
;
A
#
# COMPACT_ATOMS: atom_id res chain seq x y z
N MET A 1 -14.56 -1.74 -8.71
CA MET A 1 -13.94 -0.59 -7.99
C MET A 1 -13.07 -1.02 -6.82
N LEU A 2 -13.53 -1.96 -5.99
CA LEU A 2 -12.79 -2.45 -4.82
C LEU A 2 -11.38 -2.96 -5.17
N PHE A 3 -11.24 -3.69 -6.29
CA PHE A 3 -9.95 -4.10 -6.86
C PHE A 3 -8.94 -2.94 -6.97
N TYR A 4 -9.32 -1.83 -7.63
CA TYR A 4 -8.42 -0.69 -7.85
C TYR A 4 -8.05 0.04 -6.56
N ILE A 5 -9.00 0.17 -5.63
CA ILE A 5 -8.76 0.80 -4.32
C ILE A 5 -7.74 -0.03 -3.52
N THR A 6 -7.94 -1.36 -3.46
CA THR A 6 -7.03 -2.27 -2.78
C THR A 6 -5.64 -2.26 -3.43
N LEU A 7 -5.59 -2.27 -4.77
CA LEU A 7 -4.33 -2.19 -5.52
C LEU A 7 -3.56 -0.90 -5.19
N PHE A 8 -4.24 0.24 -5.14
CA PHE A 8 -3.63 1.51 -4.76
C PHE A 8 -3.12 1.50 -3.32
N ALA A 9 -3.92 0.96 -2.38
CA ALA A 9 -3.53 0.84 -0.98
C ALA A 9 -2.29 -0.06 -0.79
N ILE A 10 -2.17 -1.14 -1.56
CA ILE A 10 -0.98 -2.00 -1.57
C ILE A 10 0.26 -1.21 -2.00
N PHE A 11 0.17 -0.39 -3.05
CA PHE A 11 1.30 0.43 -3.49
C PHE A 11 1.73 1.46 -2.43
N ILE A 12 0.77 2.11 -1.77
CA ILE A 12 1.05 3.01 -0.65
C ILE A 12 1.75 2.25 0.47
N TYR A 13 1.24 1.07 0.86
CA TYR A 13 1.82 0.25 1.91
C TYR A 13 3.27 -0.13 1.62
N PHE A 14 3.59 -0.61 0.41
CA PHE A 14 4.98 -0.96 0.09
C PHE A 14 5.92 0.24 0.07
N LYS A 15 5.43 1.41 -0.37
CA LYS A 15 6.22 2.64 -0.29
C LYS A 15 6.49 3.03 1.16
N LEU A 16 5.48 2.98 2.03
CA LEU A 16 5.63 3.23 3.47
C LEU A 16 6.54 2.19 4.15
N ALA A 17 6.39 0.91 3.82
CA ALA A 17 7.23 -0.17 4.34
C ALA A 17 8.72 0.04 3.98
N ARG A 18 9.01 0.55 2.77
CA ARG A 18 10.38 0.92 2.39
C ARG A 18 10.93 2.07 3.25
N VAL A 19 10.09 3.04 3.60
CA VAL A 19 10.49 4.14 4.52
C VAL A 19 10.73 3.59 5.91
N TYR A 20 9.81 2.74 6.39
CA TYR A 20 9.93 2.06 7.69
C TYR A 20 11.25 1.30 7.84
N ALA A 21 11.59 0.48 6.85
CA ALA A 21 12.82 -0.32 6.86
C ALA A 21 14.11 0.51 6.88
N LYS A 22 14.04 1.81 6.56
CA LYS A 22 15.18 2.73 6.68
C LYS A 22 15.26 3.42 8.05
N GLU A 23 14.13 3.59 8.73
CA GLU A 23 14.02 4.35 9.98
C GLU A 23 14.07 3.47 11.24
N GLU A 24 13.54 2.25 11.18
CA GLU A 24 13.51 1.32 12.32
C GLU A 24 14.05 -0.07 11.96
N HIS A 25 14.61 -0.76 12.97
CA HIS A 25 14.99 -2.17 12.81
C HIS A 25 13.75 -3.04 12.63
N LEU A 26 13.80 -3.91 11.62
CA LEU A 26 12.70 -4.81 11.29
C LEU A 26 12.42 -5.78 12.43
N ASN A 27 11.22 -5.66 13.02
CA ASN A 27 10.69 -6.66 13.94
C ASN A 27 10.08 -7.83 13.15
N ASN A 28 10.17 -9.06 13.66
CA ASN A 28 9.60 -10.26 13.05
C ASN A 28 8.10 -10.10 12.73
N THR A 29 7.34 -9.41 13.58
CA THR A 29 5.90 -9.13 13.33
C THR A 29 5.68 -8.33 12.05
N ILE A 30 6.55 -7.37 11.77
CA ILE A 30 6.44 -6.47 10.61
C ILE A 30 6.85 -7.20 9.33
N ILE A 31 7.87 -8.06 9.43
CA ILE A 31 8.26 -8.96 8.33
C ILE A 31 7.07 -9.85 7.95
N ILE A 32 6.40 -10.44 8.94
CA ILE A 32 5.20 -11.25 8.70
C ILE A 32 4.10 -10.41 8.02
N SER A 33 3.85 -9.18 8.49
CA SER A 33 2.89 -8.27 7.83
C SER A 33 3.26 -7.96 6.38
N HIS A 34 4.54 -7.79 6.05
CA HIS A 34 4.99 -7.57 4.67
C HIS A 34 4.75 -8.80 3.79
N VAL A 35 5.03 -10.00 4.31
CA VAL A 35 4.77 -11.26 3.61
C VAL A 35 3.28 -11.44 3.33
N PHE A 36 2.41 -11.16 4.30
CA PHE A 36 0.96 -11.22 4.10
C PHE A 36 0.47 -10.26 3.01
N VAL A 37 0.94 -9.00 3.02
CA VAL A 37 0.53 -8.03 2.00
C VAL A 37 1.08 -8.41 0.62
N ALA A 38 2.29 -8.97 0.53
CA ALA A 38 2.82 -9.50 -0.72
C ALA A 38 1.98 -10.65 -1.27
N LEU A 39 1.55 -11.58 -0.40
CA LEU A 39 0.65 -12.67 -0.78
C LEU A 39 -0.70 -12.13 -1.28
N SER A 40 -1.28 -11.15 -0.58
CA SER A 40 -2.50 -10.45 -0.99
C SER A 40 -2.36 -9.74 -2.33
N MET A 41 -1.21 -9.13 -2.60
CA MET A 41 -0.93 -8.52 -3.90
C MET A 41 -0.92 -9.54 -5.03
N LEU A 42 -0.29 -10.70 -4.83
CA LEU A 42 -0.28 -11.77 -5.83
C LEU A 42 -1.69 -12.30 -6.11
N LEU A 43 -2.48 -12.54 -5.06
CA LEU A 43 -3.89 -12.96 -5.19
C LEU A 43 -4.72 -11.91 -5.95
N LEU A 44 -4.56 -10.63 -5.60
CA LEU A 44 -5.28 -9.55 -6.24
C LEU A 44 -4.90 -9.45 -7.73
N ILE A 45 -3.61 -9.51 -8.07
CA ILE A 45 -3.15 -9.48 -9.47
C ILE A 45 -3.70 -10.67 -10.25
N ASN A 46 -3.68 -11.88 -9.67
CA ASN A 46 -4.22 -13.07 -10.31
C ASN A 46 -5.72 -12.91 -10.63
N TYR A 47 -6.50 -12.43 -9.67
CA TYR A 47 -7.91 -12.07 -9.89
C TYR A 47 -8.07 -10.98 -10.98
N GLY A 48 -7.22 -9.95 -10.94
CA GLY A 48 -7.21 -8.87 -11.92
C GLY A 48 -7.03 -9.41 -13.33
N MET A 49 -6.08 -10.34 -13.54
CA MET A 49 -5.81 -10.95 -14.83
C MET A 49 -7.00 -11.74 -15.40
N HIS A 50 -7.87 -12.30 -14.53
CA HIS A 50 -9.08 -13.00 -14.97
C HIS A 50 -10.24 -12.06 -15.31
N SER A 51 -10.34 -10.91 -14.62
CA SER A 51 -11.50 -10.03 -14.70
C SER A 51 -11.30 -8.81 -15.61
N HIS A 52 -10.06 -8.39 -15.84
CA HIS A 52 -9.72 -7.16 -16.58
C HIS A 52 -8.59 -7.39 -17.57
N SER A 53 -8.49 -6.53 -18.58
CA SER A 53 -7.40 -6.61 -19.56
C SER A 53 -6.04 -6.32 -18.91
N LEU A 54 -5.01 -7.06 -19.32
CA LEU A 54 -3.65 -6.91 -18.81
C LEU A 54 -3.07 -5.51 -19.07
N ILE A 55 -3.45 -4.89 -20.20
CA ILE A 55 -3.08 -3.52 -20.56
C ILE A 55 -3.66 -2.54 -19.54
N THR A 56 -4.95 -2.65 -19.22
CA THR A 56 -5.62 -1.79 -18.24
C THR A 56 -4.96 -1.89 -16.87
N ILE A 57 -4.67 -3.11 -16.40
CA ILE A 57 -4.02 -3.34 -15.10
C ILE A 57 -2.63 -2.72 -15.09
N SER A 58 -1.85 -2.90 -16.15
CA SER A 58 -0.48 -2.38 -16.24
C SER A 58 -0.46 -0.85 -16.20
N VAL A 59 -1.30 -0.20 -17.00
CA VAL A 59 -1.38 1.28 -17.05
C VAL A 59 -1.83 1.86 -15.71
N ILE A 60 -2.89 1.30 -15.10
CA ILE A 60 -3.40 1.78 -13.83
C ILE A 60 -2.41 1.53 -12.69
N SER A 61 -1.76 0.35 -12.67
CA SER A 61 -0.72 0.04 -11.68
C SER A 61 0.45 1.01 -11.77
N PHE A 62 0.85 1.40 -12.98
CA PHE A 62 1.92 2.36 -13.19
C PHE A 62 1.53 3.77 -12.66
N LEU A 63 0.32 4.24 -12.97
CA LEU A 63 -0.19 5.50 -12.44
C LEU A 63 -0.29 5.50 -10.91
N PHE A 64 -0.79 4.41 -10.34
CA PHE A 64 -0.87 4.22 -8.89
C PHE A 64 0.49 4.16 -8.22
N PHE A 65 1.48 3.54 -8.85
CA PHE A 65 2.85 3.52 -8.35
C PHE A 65 3.45 4.93 -8.28
N ILE A 66 3.23 5.75 -9.31
CA ILE A 66 3.68 7.16 -9.34
C ILE A 66 2.95 7.96 -8.25
N ALA A 67 1.62 7.86 -8.20
CA ALA A 67 0.81 8.59 -7.22
C ALA A 67 1.17 8.22 -5.78
N ALA A 68 1.36 6.93 -5.48
CA ALA A 68 1.80 6.46 -4.17
C ALA A 68 3.20 6.97 -3.82
N ALA A 69 4.12 7.04 -4.80
CA ALA A 69 5.44 7.63 -4.58
C ALA A 69 5.34 9.12 -4.20
N LEU A 70 4.58 9.91 -4.97
CA LEU A 70 4.39 11.34 -4.71
C LEU A 70 3.74 11.60 -3.34
N LEU A 71 2.71 10.82 -2.99
CA LEU A 71 2.00 10.95 -1.72
C LEU A 71 2.93 10.63 -0.55
N VAL A 72 3.65 9.51 -0.61
CA VAL A 72 4.58 9.14 0.47
C VAL A 72 5.72 10.16 0.57
N THR A 73 6.24 10.67 -0.55
CA THR A 73 7.25 11.73 -0.53
C THR A 73 6.70 13.04 0.08
N ALA A 74 5.45 13.41 -0.20
CA ALA A 74 4.80 14.57 0.41
C ALA A 74 4.67 14.41 1.94
N VAL A 75 4.30 13.21 2.40
CA VAL A 75 4.27 12.86 3.82
C VAL A 75 5.69 12.91 4.43
N GLN A 76 6.69 12.40 3.73
CA GLN A 76 8.08 12.38 4.20
C GLN A 76 8.71 13.76 4.32
N LEU A 77 8.46 14.63 3.34
CA LEU A 77 8.93 16.01 3.34
C LEU A 77 8.19 16.88 4.36
N GLY A 78 7.18 16.33 5.04
CA GLY A 78 6.37 17.06 6.00
C GLY A 78 5.70 18.25 5.35
N ILE A 79 5.27 18.13 4.08
CA ILE A 79 4.61 19.23 3.37
C ILE A 79 3.42 19.67 4.21
N PHE A 80 3.49 20.91 4.70
CA PHE A 80 2.45 21.52 5.49
C PHE A 80 1.29 21.86 4.56
N ILE A 81 0.14 21.24 4.77
CA ILE A 81 -1.12 21.75 4.23
C ILE A 81 -1.72 22.61 5.34
N ASP A 82 -2.00 23.88 5.04
CA ASP A 82 -2.55 24.85 5.98
C ASP A 82 -1.76 25.02 7.30
N GLY A 83 -0.43 24.99 7.21
CA GLY A 83 0.46 25.21 8.36
C GLY A 83 0.47 24.07 9.39
N LYS A 84 -0.21 22.95 9.13
CA LYS A 84 -0.22 21.76 9.98
C LYS A 84 0.56 20.62 9.31
N PRO A 85 1.42 19.89 10.04
CA PRO A 85 2.09 18.73 9.49
C PRO A 85 1.04 17.67 9.12
N LEU A 86 1.19 17.07 7.94
CA LEU A 86 0.21 16.16 7.32
C LEU A 86 0.03 14.80 8.03
N ILE A 87 0.37 14.69 9.32
CA ILE A 87 0.68 13.48 10.12
C ILE A 87 2.18 13.19 10.11
N GLY A 88 2.75 13.07 11.32
CA GLY A 88 4.15 12.67 11.47
C GLY A 88 4.36 11.24 10.98
N ILE A 89 5.39 11.03 10.16
CA ILE A 89 5.78 9.72 9.59
C ILE A 89 5.76 8.64 10.67
N ARG A 90 6.30 8.94 11.85
CA ARG A 90 6.37 8.02 13.00
C ARG A 90 5.01 7.48 13.46
N THR A 91 3.97 8.31 13.43
CA THR A 91 2.60 7.88 13.76
C THR A 91 2.06 6.97 12.66
N LEU A 92 2.28 7.33 11.40
CA LEU A 92 1.86 6.55 10.23
C LEU A 92 2.54 5.17 10.18
N LEU A 93 3.83 5.13 10.52
CA LEU A 93 4.63 3.91 10.63
C LEU A 93 4.13 2.99 11.76
N LYS A 94 3.68 3.54 12.89
CA LYS A 94 3.09 2.75 13.98
C LYS A 94 1.82 2.02 13.53
N TYR A 95 1.04 2.59 12.61
CA TYR A 95 -0.18 1.98 12.08
C TYR A 95 0.05 1.07 10.86
N LEU A 96 1.31 0.85 10.45
CA LEU A 96 1.64 0.00 9.31
C LEU A 96 1.10 -1.45 9.45
N PRO A 97 1.21 -2.13 10.61
CA PRO A 97 0.63 -3.47 10.78
C PRO A 97 -0.90 -3.48 10.64
N HIS A 98 -1.58 -2.42 11.08
CA HIS A 98 -3.02 -2.28 10.93
C HIS A 98 -3.39 -2.06 9.45
N MET A 99 -2.62 -1.26 8.71
CA MET A 99 -2.79 -1.15 7.26
C MET A 99 -2.65 -2.51 6.57
N ALA A 100 -1.68 -3.33 6.98
CA ALA A 100 -1.50 -4.67 6.44
C ALA A 100 -2.76 -5.52 6.62
N THR A 101 -3.36 -5.53 7.83
CA THR A 101 -4.59 -6.29 8.10
C THR A 101 -5.80 -5.80 7.31
N VAL A 102 -5.92 -4.49 7.10
CA VAL A 102 -7.03 -3.92 6.31
C VAL A 102 -6.87 -4.29 4.84
N ILE A 103 -5.66 -4.19 4.31
CA ILE A 103 -5.35 -4.54 2.92
C ILE A 103 -5.61 -6.02 2.67
N THR A 104 -5.18 -6.90 3.57
CA THR A 104 -5.37 -8.35 3.40
C THR A 104 -6.86 -8.70 3.40
N LEU A 105 -7.63 -8.14 4.33
CA LEU A 105 -9.07 -8.35 4.40
C LEU A 105 -9.79 -7.83 3.14
N LEU A 106 -9.46 -6.60 2.70
CA LEU A 106 -10.02 -6.03 1.48
C LEU A 106 -9.65 -6.82 0.23
N SER A 107 -8.43 -7.36 0.16
CA SER A 107 -7.99 -8.20 -0.97
C SER A 107 -8.77 -9.51 -1.03
N CYS A 108 -9.07 -10.11 0.13
CA CYS A 108 -9.86 -11.32 0.22
C CYS A 108 -11.30 -11.06 -0.22
N ILE A 109 -11.91 -9.96 0.26
CA ILE A 109 -13.24 -9.53 -0.20
C ILE A 109 -13.23 -9.27 -1.71
N ALA A 110 -12.24 -8.55 -2.23
CA ALA A 110 -12.13 -8.25 -3.65
C ALA A 110 -12.02 -9.51 -4.52
N ALA A 111 -11.44 -10.59 -4.00
CA ALA A 111 -11.27 -11.84 -4.73
C ALA A 111 -12.50 -12.78 -4.66
N LEU A 112 -13.42 -12.53 -3.73
CA LEU A 112 -14.64 -13.33 -3.54
C LEU A 112 -15.82 -12.91 -4.45
N PHE A 113 -15.76 -11.70 -5.02
CA PHE A 113 -16.79 -11.12 -5.89
C PHE A 113 -16.23 -10.89 -7.29
#